data_AF-A0AAE8T4U3-F1
#
_entry.id   AF-A0AAE8T4U3-F1
#
_cell.length_a   1.000
_cell.length_b   1.000
_cell.length_c   1.000
_cell.angle_alpha   90.00
_cell.angle_beta   90.00
_cell.angle_gamma   90.00
#
_symmetry.space_group_name_H-M   'P 1'
#
loop_
_entity.id
_entity.type
_entity.pdbx_description
1 polymer ?
#
loop_
_entity_poly.entity_id
_entity_poly.type
_entity_poly.pdbx_seq_one_letter_code
_entity_poly.pdbx_strand_id
1 'polypeptide(L)'
;MSKNNFFLLFYLVVFMLMSPCVYAFGSNSDGSIITEWEIFKATVENYKKNIGVKENIKNAALAEKRGRFFFNEGRYDQAYFNGYGDAIAWIPRPEYFFIIGDLKLRMKLSLHSDSPHATPEQKACWDKYLFAVDVNRNLESSFEIGFGLVGELNLSDTRKSKIYKQAMANATCFARLTSKYSEGVGSQCVPIEEVKKCLGSPLLFLYN
;
A
#
# COMPACT_ATOMS: atom_id res chain seq x y z
N MET A 1 4.98 32.09 -35.55
CA MET A 1 4.68 30.90 -34.70
C MET A 1 4.91 31.30 -33.25
N SER A 2 3.86 31.26 -32.42
CA SER A 2 3.92 31.84 -31.07
C SER A 2 4.72 30.94 -30.12
N LYS A 3 5.47 31.58 -29.20
CA LYS A 3 6.29 30.93 -28.17
C LYS A 3 5.51 29.98 -27.25
N ASN A 4 4.17 30.02 -27.26
CA ASN A 4 3.31 29.17 -26.45
C ASN A 4 3.18 27.73 -26.98
N ASN A 5 3.39 27.50 -28.28
CA ASN A 5 3.30 26.14 -28.83
C ASN A 5 4.54 25.28 -28.54
N PHE A 6 5.67 25.90 -28.21
CA PHE A 6 6.91 25.17 -27.88
C PHE A 6 6.91 24.65 -26.43
N PHE A 7 6.28 25.38 -25.51
CA PHE A 7 6.15 24.97 -24.10
C PHE A 7 5.15 23.83 -23.89
N LEU A 8 4.07 23.80 -24.68
CA LEU A 8 3.07 22.72 -24.63
C LEU A 8 3.61 21.39 -25.17
N LEU A 9 4.46 21.41 -26.21
CA LEU A 9 5.13 20.21 -26.70
C LEU A 9 6.15 19.66 -25.67
N PHE A 10 6.84 20.53 -24.94
CA PHE A 10 7.83 20.09 -23.95
C PHE A 10 7.18 19.39 -22.74
N TYR A 11 6.03 19.88 -22.27
CA TYR A 11 5.28 19.21 -21.21
C TYR A 11 4.67 17.87 -21.65
N LEU A 12 4.20 17.77 -22.89
CA LEU A 12 3.68 16.51 -23.45
C LEU A 12 4.76 15.43 -23.60
N VAL A 13 5.99 15.81 -23.96
CA VAL A 13 7.11 14.86 -24.08
C VAL A 13 7.64 14.41 -22.71
N VAL A 14 7.67 15.29 -21.71
CA VAL A 14 8.08 14.92 -20.34
C VAL A 14 7.04 14.02 -19.65
N PHE A 15 5.74 14.20 -19.94
CA PHE A 15 4.69 13.33 -19.40
C PHE A 15 4.70 11.92 -20.04
N MET A 16 5.10 11.79 -21.31
CA MET A 16 5.22 10.47 -21.95
C MET A 16 6.45 9.67 -21.50
N LEU A 17 7.53 10.33 -21.07
CA LEU A 17 8.72 9.66 -20.51
C LEU A 17 8.54 9.17 -19.08
N MET A 18 7.46 9.61 -18.41
CA MET A 18 6.99 9.08 -17.13
C MET A 18 5.79 8.15 -17.35
N SER A 19 5.77 7.38 -18.45
CA SER A 19 4.98 6.16 -18.45
C SER A 19 5.46 5.36 -17.24
N PRO A 20 4.59 5.01 -16.27
CA PRO A 20 4.89 3.84 -15.48
C PRO A 20 4.93 2.73 -16.53
N CYS A 21 6.14 2.29 -16.90
CA CYS A 21 6.26 1.04 -17.59
C CYS A 21 5.67 0.04 -16.61
N VAL A 22 4.41 -0.30 -16.82
CA VAL A 22 3.73 -1.38 -16.13
C VAL A 22 4.32 -2.64 -16.75
N TYR A 23 5.58 -2.91 -16.43
CA TYR A 23 6.15 -4.20 -16.68
C TYR A 23 5.37 -5.19 -15.82
N ALA A 24 4.84 -6.25 -16.45
CA ALA A 24 4.14 -7.32 -15.73
C ALA A 24 5.05 -8.00 -14.68
N PHE A 25 6.38 -7.85 -14.84
CA PHE A 25 7.41 -8.31 -13.92
C PHE A 25 8.50 -7.25 -13.77
N GLY A 26 9.08 -7.11 -12.57
CA GLY A 26 10.32 -6.34 -12.41
C GLY A 26 11.45 -7.04 -13.18
N SER A 27 12.38 -6.29 -13.75
CA SER A 27 13.57 -6.87 -14.39
C SER A 27 14.84 -6.17 -13.92
N ASN A 28 15.92 -6.94 -13.78
CA ASN A 28 17.25 -6.39 -13.55
C ASN A 28 17.77 -5.67 -14.82
N SER A 29 18.87 -4.94 -14.67
CA SER A 29 19.52 -4.25 -15.80
C SER A 29 20.07 -5.20 -16.87
N ASP A 30 20.22 -6.49 -16.55
CA ASP A 30 20.62 -7.55 -17.49
C ASP A 30 19.41 -8.23 -18.18
N GLY A 31 18.18 -7.77 -17.91
CA GLY A 31 16.95 -8.31 -18.48
C GLY A 31 16.41 -9.55 -17.76
N SER A 32 17.07 -10.04 -16.70
CA SER A 32 16.53 -11.13 -15.89
C SER A 32 15.29 -10.68 -15.10
N ILE A 33 14.32 -11.57 -14.97
CA ILE A 33 13.09 -11.32 -14.22
C ILE A 33 13.38 -11.34 -12.72
N ILE A 34 12.87 -10.33 -12.01
CA ILE A 34 12.91 -10.23 -10.56
C ILE A 34 11.64 -10.89 -10.01
N THR A 35 11.83 -11.91 -9.20
CA THR A 35 10.75 -12.61 -8.49
C THR A 35 10.38 -11.91 -7.18
N GLU A 36 9.17 -12.12 -6.68
CA GLU A 36 8.73 -11.62 -5.37
C GLU A 36 9.64 -12.11 -4.23
N TRP A 37 10.14 -13.35 -4.36
CA TRP A 37 11.09 -13.93 -3.41
C TRP A 37 12.42 -13.19 -3.38
N GLU A 38 12.95 -12.77 -4.52
CA GLU A 38 14.18 -11.98 -4.59
C GLU A 38 13.98 -10.58 -4.01
N ILE A 39 12.83 -9.95 -4.27
CA ILE A 39 12.45 -8.66 -3.66
C ILE A 39 12.39 -8.82 -2.14
N PHE A 40 11.77 -9.90 -1.64
CA PHE A 40 11.67 -10.16 -0.22
C PHE A 40 13.06 -10.35 0.42
N LYS A 41 13.94 -11.17 -0.18
CA LYS A 41 15.32 -11.32 0.30
C LYS A 41 16.09 -10.00 0.33
N ALA A 42 15.99 -9.20 -0.73
CA ALA A 42 16.61 -7.88 -0.78
C ALA A 42 16.07 -6.96 0.33
N THR A 43 14.77 -7.05 0.63
CA THR A 43 14.12 -6.30 1.71
C THR A 43 14.66 -6.73 3.09
N VAL A 44 14.83 -8.03 3.32
CA VAL A 44 15.44 -8.58 4.55
C VAL A 44 16.87 -8.07 4.74
N GLU A 45 17.69 -8.11 3.69
CA GLU A 45 19.07 -7.63 3.75
C GLU A 45 19.14 -6.11 3.96
N ASN A 46 18.26 -5.34 3.31
CA ASN A 46 18.14 -3.90 3.53
C ASN A 46 17.73 -3.58 4.97
N TYR A 47 16.80 -4.35 5.56
CA TYR A 47 16.46 -4.20 6.97
C TYR A 47 17.70 -4.34 7.86
N LYS A 48 18.41 -5.47 7.74
CA LYS A 48 19.58 -5.79 8.57
C LYS A 48 20.67 -4.72 8.45
N LYS A 49 20.92 -4.25 7.23
CA LYS A 49 21.92 -3.23 6.93
C LYS A 49 21.57 -1.88 7.56
N ASN A 50 20.29 -1.49 7.51
CA ASN A 50 19.90 -0.10 7.78
C ASN A 50 19.36 0.14 9.20
N ILE A 51 18.87 -0.89 9.89
CA ILE A 51 18.17 -0.73 11.19
C ILE A 51 19.05 -0.09 12.29
N GLY A 52 20.38 -0.27 12.23
CA GLY A 52 21.34 0.31 13.17
C GLY A 52 21.98 1.62 12.70
N VAL A 53 21.68 2.10 11.49
CA VAL A 53 22.32 3.29 10.93
C VAL A 53 21.60 4.55 11.40
N LYS A 54 22.27 5.35 12.22
CA LYS A 54 21.70 6.56 12.85
C LYS A 54 21.03 7.51 11.87
N GLU A 55 21.64 7.73 10.70
CA GLU A 55 21.09 8.61 9.67
C GLU A 55 19.81 8.02 9.06
N ASN A 56 19.76 6.72 8.79
CA ASN A 56 18.56 6.06 8.29
C ASN A 56 17.43 6.09 9.32
N ILE A 57 17.74 5.93 10.61
CA ILE A 57 16.75 6.04 11.70
C ILE A 57 16.14 7.44 11.71
N LYS A 58 16.98 8.48 11.63
CA LYS A 58 16.54 9.87 11.58
C LYS A 58 15.66 10.14 10.34
N ASN A 59 16.10 9.68 9.17
CA ASN A 59 15.38 9.92 7.92
C ASN A 59 14.05 9.15 7.84
N ALA A 60 14.00 7.92 8.33
CA ALA A 60 12.76 7.16 8.48
C ALA A 60 11.77 7.88 9.41
N ALA A 61 12.23 8.42 10.55
CA ALA A 61 11.36 9.16 11.47
C ALA A 61 10.84 10.48 10.86
N LEU A 62 11.65 11.19 10.07
CA LEU A 62 11.20 12.38 9.34
C LEU A 62 10.17 12.03 8.26
N ALA A 63 10.38 10.94 7.53
CA ALA A 63 9.45 10.42 6.54
C ALA A 63 8.12 9.99 7.16
N GLU A 64 8.16 9.30 8.31
CA GLU A 64 6.97 8.95 9.07
C GLU A 64 6.15 10.20 9.48
N LYS A 65 6.82 11.24 10.00
CA LYS A 65 6.13 12.49 10.36
C LYS A 65 5.43 13.13 9.17
N ARG A 66 6.07 13.14 7.99
CA ARG A 66 5.43 13.58 6.74
C ARG A 66 4.23 12.70 6.38
N GLY A 67 4.38 11.38 6.49
CA GLY A 67 3.31 10.42 6.23
C GLY A 67 2.07 10.67 7.10
N ARG A 68 2.27 10.88 8.41
CA ARG A 68 1.19 11.23 9.35
C ARG A 68 0.54 12.57 9.03
N PHE A 69 1.34 13.57 8.67
CA PHE A 69 0.84 14.88 8.26
C PHE A 69 -0.10 14.77 7.05
N PHE A 70 0.36 14.13 5.97
CA PHE A 70 -0.46 13.94 4.77
C PHE A 70 -1.71 13.10 5.05
N PHE A 71 -1.60 12.06 5.88
CA PHE A 71 -2.75 11.25 6.26
C PHE A 71 -3.84 12.07 6.95
N ASN A 72 -3.46 12.92 7.91
CA ASN A 72 -4.41 13.75 8.64
C ASN A 72 -5.10 14.80 7.76
N GLU A 73 -4.48 15.18 6.64
CA GLU A 73 -5.08 16.03 5.61
C GLU A 73 -5.96 15.26 4.61
N GLY A 74 -6.11 13.93 4.77
CA GLY A 74 -6.82 13.06 3.82
C GLY A 74 -6.05 12.76 2.52
N ARG A 75 -4.76 13.10 2.45
CA ARG A 75 -3.89 12.96 1.27
C ARG A 75 -3.20 11.60 1.28
N TYR A 76 -3.99 10.54 1.09
CA TYR A 76 -3.53 9.14 1.24
C TYR A 76 -2.41 8.76 0.27
N ASP A 77 -2.46 9.25 -0.96
CA ASP A 77 -1.45 9.04 -2.00
C ASP A 77 -0.07 9.56 -1.55
N GLN A 78 -0.04 10.75 -0.96
CA GLN A 78 1.19 11.36 -0.48
C GLN A 78 1.64 10.77 0.85
N ALA A 79 0.71 10.39 1.73
CA ALA A 79 1.04 9.62 2.93
C ALA A 79 1.74 8.31 2.57
N TYR A 80 1.28 7.66 1.50
CA TYR A 80 1.90 6.47 0.93
C TYR A 80 3.26 6.79 0.29
N PHE A 81 3.32 7.60 -0.76
CA PHE A 81 4.55 7.79 -1.55
C PHE A 81 5.61 8.63 -0.83
N ASN A 82 5.25 9.81 -0.31
CA ASN A 82 6.19 10.80 0.25
C ASN A 82 6.38 10.66 1.78
N GLY A 83 5.76 9.64 2.38
CA GLY A 83 5.76 9.36 3.80
C GLY A 83 6.27 7.96 4.09
N TYR A 84 5.37 6.98 4.13
CA TYR A 84 5.73 5.62 4.53
C TYR A 84 6.53 4.85 3.47
N GLY A 85 6.39 5.17 2.18
CA GLY A 85 7.25 4.68 1.10
C GLY A 85 8.69 5.13 1.26
N ASP A 86 8.92 6.43 1.49
CA ASP A 86 10.23 6.97 1.87
C ASP A 86 10.78 6.30 3.14
N ALA A 87 9.93 6.11 4.16
CA ALA A 87 10.35 5.48 5.42
C ALA A 87 10.87 4.05 5.18
N ILE A 88 10.21 3.28 4.32
CA ILE A 88 10.63 1.93 3.89
C ILE A 88 11.96 1.97 3.16
N ALA A 89 12.16 2.95 2.26
CA ALA A 89 13.43 3.11 1.53
C ALA A 89 14.62 3.31 2.47
N TRP A 90 14.41 4.01 3.60
CA TRP A 90 15.43 4.14 4.64
C TRP A 90 15.54 2.89 5.52
N ILE A 91 14.43 2.42 6.08
CA ILE A 91 14.36 1.23 6.94
C ILE A 91 13.05 0.49 6.66
N PRO A 92 13.09 -0.70 6.03
CA PRO A 92 11.89 -1.46 5.69
C PRO A 92 11.32 -2.18 6.92
N ARG A 93 10.77 -1.43 7.89
CA ARG A 93 10.13 -1.99 9.09
C ARG A 93 8.82 -2.70 8.72
N PRO A 94 8.49 -3.86 9.33
CA PRO A 94 7.22 -4.55 9.07
C PRO A 94 5.99 -3.66 9.23
N GLU A 95 6.01 -2.78 10.24
CA GLU A 95 4.91 -1.87 10.56
C GLU A 95 4.60 -0.92 9.39
N TYR A 96 5.63 -0.46 8.67
CA TYR A 96 5.43 0.41 7.51
C TYR A 96 4.71 -0.32 6.38
N PHE A 97 4.98 -1.61 6.18
CA PHE A 97 4.26 -2.41 5.18
C PHE A 97 2.78 -2.57 5.51
N PHE A 98 2.44 -2.78 6.79
CA PHE A 98 1.05 -2.80 7.24
C PHE A 98 0.37 -1.44 7.01
N ILE A 99 1.07 -0.34 7.30
CA ILE A 99 0.54 1.01 7.10
C ILE A 99 0.29 1.29 5.61
N ILE A 100 1.26 1.04 4.72
CA ILE A 100 1.05 1.31 3.28
C ILE A 100 -0.08 0.46 2.70
N GLY A 101 -0.24 -0.78 3.15
CA GLY A 101 -1.32 -1.65 2.70
C GLY A 101 -2.69 -1.09 3.08
N ASP A 102 -2.83 -0.68 4.34
CA ASP A 102 -4.03 -0.01 4.87
C ASP A 102 -4.31 1.31 4.13
N LEU A 103 -3.28 2.15 3.89
CA LEU A 103 -3.41 3.41 3.17
C LEU A 103 -3.89 3.22 1.72
N LYS A 104 -3.29 2.27 0.98
CA LYS A 104 -3.67 2.03 -0.42
C LYS A 104 -5.11 1.53 -0.51
N LEU A 105 -5.53 0.62 0.37
CA LEU A 105 -6.90 0.13 0.36
C LEU A 105 -7.90 1.21 0.77
N ARG A 106 -7.56 2.07 1.74
CA ARG A 106 -8.37 3.25 2.10
C ARG A 106 -8.48 4.26 0.96
N MET A 107 -7.40 4.49 0.22
CA MET A 107 -7.42 5.34 -0.96
C MET A 107 -8.37 4.78 -2.02
N LYS A 108 -8.29 3.48 -2.31
CA LYS A 108 -9.23 2.80 -3.23
C LYS A 108 -10.67 2.93 -2.74
N LEU A 109 -10.91 2.66 -1.45
CA LEU A 109 -12.23 2.80 -0.86
C LEU A 109 -12.77 4.23 -1.02
N SER A 110 -11.98 5.26 -0.73
CA SER A 110 -12.42 6.66 -0.83
C SER A 110 -12.77 7.06 -2.27
N LEU A 111 -11.98 6.60 -3.25
CA LEU A 111 -12.30 6.79 -4.67
C LEU A 111 -13.64 6.15 -5.07
N HIS A 112 -14.03 5.05 -4.39
CA HIS A 112 -15.31 4.38 -4.61
C HIS A 112 -16.47 5.03 -3.82
N SER A 113 -16.32 5.23 -2.51
CA SER A 113 -17.42 5.62 -1.62
C SER A 113 -17.64 7.12 -1.50
N ASP A 114 -16.59 7.92 -1.67
CA ASP A 114 -16.63 9.35 -1.34
C ASP A 114 -16.65 10.23 -2.59
N SER A 115 -16.47 9.64 -3.79
CA SER A 115 -16.48 10.36 -5.06
C SER A 115 -17.79 11.16 -5.23
N PRO A 116 -17.73 12.47 -5.54
CA PRO A 116 -18.92 13.26 -5.82
C PRO A 116 -19.62 12.83 -7.12
N HIS A 117 -18.94 12.03 -7.96
CA HIS A 117 -19.44 11.56 -9.25
C HIS A 117 -19.99 10.13 -9.20
N ALA A 118 -19.84 9.42 -8.08
CA ALA A 118 -20.36 8.05 -7.93
C ALA A 118 -21.87 8.06 -7.59
N THR A 119 -22.64 7.18 -8.23
CA THR A 119 -24.07 6.99 -7.91
C THR A 119 -24.24 6.41 -6.50
N PRO A 120 -25.42 6.52 -5.87
CA PRO A 120 -25.69 5.87 -4.57
C PRO A 120 -25.38 4.36 -4.58
N GLU A 121 -25.70 3.67 -5.67
CA GLU A 121 -25.41 2.24 -5.84
C GLU A 121 -23.91 1.99 -5.86
N GLN A 122 -23.13 2.80 -6.59
CA GLN A 122 -21.67 2.69 -6.64
C GLN A 122 -21.02 2.99 -5.29
N LYS A 123 -21.60 3.91 -4.51
CA LYS A 123 -21.11 4.24 -3.15
C LYS A 123 -21.44 3.17 -2.12
N ALA A 124 -22.47 2.36 -2.36
CA ALA A 124 -22.85 1.25 -1.49
C ALA A 124 -22.12 -0.05 -1.87
N CYS A 125 -21.59 -0.13 -3.10
CA CYS A 125 -21.21 -1.37 -3.74
C CYS A 125 -19.79 -1.34 -4.30
N TRP A 126 -18.92 -2.19 -3.76
CA TRP A 126 -17.65 -2.51 -4.41
C TRP A 126 -17.84 -3.75 -5.29
N ASP A 127 -17.62 -3.62 -6.60
CA ASP A 127 -17.64 -4.76 -7.50
C ASP A 127 -16.69 -5.86 -6.99
N LYS A 128 -17.17 -7.10 -6.93
CA LYS A 128 -16.44 -8.20 -6.29
C LYS A 128 -15.10 -8.53 -6.94
N TYR A 129 -14.98 -8.40 -8.26
CA TYR A 129 -13.72 -8.71 -8.95
C TYR A 129 -12.72 -7.58 -8.77
N LEU A 130 -13.18 -6.32 -8.89
CA LEU A 130 -12.35 -5.17 -8.57
C LEU A 130 -11.91 -5.17 -7.11
N PHE A 131 -12.81 -5.49 -6.18
CA PHE A 131 -12.50 -5.62 -4.77
C PHE A 131 -11.44 -6.68 -4.51
N ALA A 132 -11.57 -7.88 -5.10
CA ALA A 132 -10.59 -8.94 -4.94
C ALA A 132 -9.21 -8.54 -5.49
N VAL A 133 -9.17 -7.92 -6.67
CA VAL A 133 -7.93 -7.38 -7.26
C VAL A 133 -7.33 -6.29 -6.38
N ASP A 134 -8.16 -5.39 -5.84
CA ASP A 134 -7.69 -4.30 -5.00
C ASP A 134 -7.18 -4.82 -3.65
N VAL A 135 -7.81 -5.80 -3.02
CA VAL A 135 -7.29 -6.43 -1.79
C VAL A 135 -5.95 -7.10 -2.08
N ASN A 136 -5.86 -7.90 -3.15
CA ASN A 136 -4.63 -8.60 -3.48
C ASN A 136 -3.46 -7.64 -3.78
N ARG A 137 -3.69 -6.65 -4.66
CA ARG A 137 -2.63 -5.71 -5.08
C ARG A 137 -2.27 -4.67 -4.04
N ASN A 138 -3.26 -4.18 -3.28
CA ASN A 138 -3.05 -3.02 -2.41
C ASN A 138 -2.81 -3.41 -0.95
N LEU A 139 -3.37 -4.52 -0.46
CA LEU A 139 -3.27 -4.93 0.94
C LEU A 139 -2.38 -6.16 1.12
N GLU A 140 -2.72 -7.26 0.44
CA GLU A 140 -2.13 -8.59 0.64
C GLU A 140 -0.62 -8.58 0.43
N SER A 141 -0.15 -8.13 -0.74
CA SER A 141 1.29 -8.07 -1.04
C SER A 141 2.10 -7.29 0.01
N SER A 142 1.56 -6.19 0.53
CA SER A 142 2.26 -5.43 1.58
C SER A 142 2.25 -6.18 2.91
N PHE A 143 1.11 -6.78 3.27
CA PHE A 143 0.97 -7.52 4.52
C PHE A 143 1.85 -8.76 4.54
N GLU A 144 1.96 -9.50 3.44
CA GLU A 144 2.84 -10.66 3.31
C GLU A 144 4.30 -10.30 3.53
N ILE A 145 4.79 -9.19 2.96
CA ILE A 145 6.15 -8.71 3.22
C ILE A 145 6.31 -8.37 4.72
N GLY A 146 5.35 -7.67 5.32
CA GLY A 146 5.38 -7.33 6.74
C GLY A 146 5.40 -8.58 7.66
N PHE A 147 4.52 -9.55 7.41
CA PHE A 147 4.48 -10.81 8.17
C PHE A 147 5.74 -11.63 7.94
N GLY A 148 6.22 -11.71 6.68
CA GLY A 148 7.44 -12.40 6.30
C GLY A 148 8.65 -11.83 7.04
N LEU A 149 8.81 -10.51 7.09
CA LEU A 149 9.90 -9.87 7.83
C LEU A 149 9.86 -10.22 9.33
N VAL A 150 8.67 -10.23 9.95
CA VAL A 150 8.53 -10.61 11.37
C VAL A 150 8.89 -12.08 11.62
N GLY A 151 8.59 -12.96 10.65
CA GLY A 151 8.97 -14.37 10.69
C GLY A 151 10.49 -14.54 10.54
N GLU A 152 11.02 -14.04 9.42
CA GLU A 152 12.41 -14.23 8.98
C GLU A 152 13.43 -13.59 9.95
N LEU A 153 13.13 -12.39 10.46
CA LEU A 153 14.02 -11.65 11.36
C LEU A 153 13.74 -11.93 12.85
N ASN A 154 12.79 -12.83 13.15
CA ASN A 154 12.38 -13.18 14.50
C ASN A 154 12.06 -11.97 15.41
N LEU A 155 11.31 -11.00 14.88
CA LEU A 155 11.00 -9.73 15.55
C LEU A 155 9.90 -9.90 16.60
N SER A 156 10.26 -10.43 17.77
CA SER A 156 9.30 -10.81 18.81
C SER A 156 8.49 -9.64 19.37
N ASP A 157 9.09 -8.45 19.46
CA ASP A 157 8.41 -7.24 19.93
C ASP A 157 7.36 -6.76 18.92
N THR A 158 7.73 -6.71 17.63
CA THR A 158 6.78 -6.42 16.55
C THR A 158 5.63 -7.43 16.54
N ARG A 159 5.90 -8.73 16.71
CA ARG A 159 4.86 -9.77 16.77
C ARG A 159 3.84 -9.54 17.91
N LYS A 160 4.27 -8.92 19.01
CA LYS A 160 3.42 -8.59 20.17
C LYS A 160 2.71 -7.24 20.04
N SER A 161 3.15 -6.38 19.12
CA SER A 161 2.62 -5.04 18.91
C SER A 161 1.14 -5.02 18.55
N LYS A 162 0.47 -3.90 18.86
CA LYS A 162 -0.95 -3.70 18.53
C LYS A 162 -1.17 -3.69 17.02
N ILE A 163 -0.29 -3.03 16.27
CA ILE A 163 -0.40 -2.94 14.82
C ILE A 163 -0.29 -4.32 14.15
N TYR A 164 0.64 -5.18 14.57
CA TYR A 164 0.77 -6.53 14.01
C TYR A 164 -0.50 -7.38 14.22
N LYS A 165 -1.03 -7.36 15.46
CA LYS A 165 -2.26 -8.08 15.80
C LYS A 165 -3.46 -7.57 14.99
N GLN A 166 -3.57 -6.25 14.83
CA GLN A 166 -4.63 -5.66 14.02
C GLN A 166 -4.44 -5.98 12.54
N ALA A 167 -3.23 -5.94 12.00
CA ALA A 167 -2.94 -6.34 10.63
C ALA A 167 -3.35 -7.80 10.38
N MET A 168 -3.08 -8.71 11.31
CA MET A 168 -3.50 -10.11 11.23
C MET A 168 -5.03 -10.25 11.23
N ALA A 169 -5.72 -9.49 12.09
CA ALA A 169 -7.18 -9.48 12.15
C ALA A 169 -7.79 -8.93 10.84
N ASN A 170 -7.22 -7.84 10.31
CA ASN A 170 -7.63 -7.25 9.03
C ASN A 170 -7.41 -8.26 7.90
N ALA A 171 -6.22 -8.88 7.81
CA ALA A 171 -5.91 -9.90 6.81
C ALA A 171 -6.92 -11.05 6.82
N THR A 172 -7.23 -11.58 8.01
CA THR A 172 -8.20 -12.65 8.20
C THR A 172 -9.61 -12.21 7.78
N CYS A 173 -10.00 -10.98 8.11
CA CYS A 173 -11.29 -10.42 7.72
C CYS A 173 -11.40 -10.30 6.19
N PHE A 174 -10.37 -9.76 5.55
CA PHE A 174 -10.34 -9.61 4.09
C PHE A 174 -10.29 -10.95 3.36
N ALA A 175 -9.54 -11.94 3.84
CA ALA A 175 -9.54 -13.28 3.26
C ALA A 175 -10.93 -13.94 3.33
N ARG A 176 -11.65 -13.77 4.45
CA ARG A 176 -13.03 -14.25 4.57
C ARG A 176 -13.96 -13.49 3.65
N LEU A 177 -13.78 -12.18 3.52
CA LEU A 177 -14.62 -11.33 2.69
C LEU A 177 -14.41 -11.64 1.21
N THR A 178 -13.17 -11.75 0.74
CA THR A 178 -12.87 -12.15 -0.64
C THR A 178 -13.39 -13.55 -0.93
N SER A 179 -13.19 -14.51 -0.03
CA SER A 179 -13.71 -15.88 -0.16
C SER A 179 -15.25 -15.93 -0.25
N LYS A 180 -15.94 -15.19 0.62
CA LYS A 180 -17.42 -15.09 0.62
C LYS A 180 -17.98 -14.65 -0.73
N TYR A 181 -17.27 -13.80 -1.48
CA TYR A 181 -17.72 -13.28 -2.76
C TYR A 181 -17.04 -13.93 -3.98
N SER A 182 -16.02 -14.78 -3.80
CA SER A 182 -15.34 -15.51 -4.89
C SER A 182 -16.13 -16.72 -5.41
N GLU A 183 -17.06 -17.28 -4.64
CA GLU A 183 -17.80 -18.48 -5.02
C GLU A 183 -19.04 -18.18 -5.90
N GLY A 184 -18.97 -18.55 -7.19
CA GLY A 184 -20.14 -18.74 -8.07
C GLY A 184 -20.99 -17.51 -8.45
N VAL A 185 -22.29 -17.78 -8.69
CA VAL A 185 -23.37 -16.85 -9.11
C VAL A 185 -23.83 -15.91 -7.98
N GLY A 186 -23.01 -15.72 -6.96
CA GLY A 186 -23.29 -14.83 -5.83
C GLY A 186 -23.30 -13.35 -6.22
N SER A 187 -23.78 -12.51 -5.29
CA SER A 187 -23.86 -11.05 -5.42
C SER A 187 -22.58 -10.47 -6.05
N GLN A 188 -22.72 -9.66 -7.11
CA GLN A 188 -21.61 -8.87 -7.68
C GLN A 188 -21.12 -7.78 -6.72
N CYS A 189 -21.87 -7.57 -5.65
CA CYS A 189 -21.69 -6.46 -4.73
C CYS A 189 -21.09 -6.90 -3.41
N VAL A 190 -19.91 -6.36 -3.10
CA VAL A 190 -19.34 -6.38 -1.76
C VAL A 190 -19.80 -5.09 -1.05
N PRO A 191 -20.61 -5.19 0.02
CA PRO A 191 -21.10 -4.01 0.72
C PRO A 191 -19.96 -3.19 1.30
N ILE A 192 -19.94 -1.89 1.02
CA ILE A 192 -18.90 -0.97 1.49
C ILE A 192 -18.79 -0.93 3.02
N GLU A 193 -19.90 -1.14 3.73
CA GLU A 193 -19.89 -1.21 5.19
C GLU A 193 -19.20 -2.48 5.74
N GLU A 194 -19.26 -3.62 5.03
CA GLU A 194 -18.48 -4.81 5.39
C GLU A 194 -16.97 -4.54 5.19
N VAL A 195 -16.60 -3.82 4.12
CA VAL A 195 -15.21 -3.42 3.85
C VAL A 195 -14.69 -2.47 4.93
N LYS A 196 -15.46 -1.43 5.29
CA LYS A 196 -15.11 -0.49 6.37
C LYS A 196 -14.95 -1.20 7.71
N LYS A 197 -15.81 -2.19 8.00
CA LYS A 197 -15.71 -3.01 9.21
C LYS A 197 -14.42 -3.83 9.25
N CYS A 198 -13.97 -4.40 8.13
CA CYS A 198 -12.68 -5.10 8.05
C CYS A 198 -11.47 -4.15 8.16
N LEU A 199 -11.55 -2.94 7.58
CA LEU A 199 -10.49 -1.93 7.72
C LEU A 199 -10.33 -1.45 9.16
N GLY A 200 -11.45 -1.18 9.84
CA GLY A 200 -11.45 -0.60 11.18
C GLY A 200 -10.68 0.73 11.25
N SER A 201 -10.07 1.00 12.41
CA SER A 201 -9.23 2.18 12.61
C SER A 201 -7.94 2.12 11.78
N PRO A 202 -7.47 3.25 11.23
CA PRO A 202 -6.21 3.31 10.48
C PRO A 202 -5.04 2.69 11.24
N LEU A 203 -4.29 1.81 10.57
CA LEU A 203 -3.21 1.07 11.23
C LEU A 203 -2.08 1.98 11.72
N LEU A 204 -1.87 3.13 11.06
CA LEU A 204 -0.89 4.12 11.48
C LEU A 204 -1.16 4.71 12.88
N PHE A 205 -2.41 4.69 13.36
CA PHE A 205 -2.73 5.13 14.73
C PHE A 205 -2.31 4.10 15.79
N LEU A 206 -2.04 2.86 15.38
CA LEU A 206 -1.55 1.80 16.25
C LEU A 206 -0.03 1.68 16.25
N TYR A 207 0.65 2.48 15.43
CA TYR A 207 2.09 2.56 15.35
C TYR A 207 2.60 3.61 16.33
N ASN A 208 3.21 3.17 17.43
CA ASN A 208 3.85 3.99 18.47
C ASN A 208 5.09 3.28 19.00
#